data_AF-A0A4R7SPG0-F1
#
_entry.id   AF-A0A4R7SPG0-F1
#
_cell.length_a   1.000
_cell.length_b   1.000
_cell.length_c   1.000
_cell.angle_alpha   90.00
_cell.angle_beta   90.00
_cell.angle_gamma   90.00
#
_symmetry.space_group_name_H-M   'P 1'
#
loop_
_entity.id
_entity.type
_entity.pdbx_description
1 polymer ?
#
loop_
_entity_poly.entity_id
_entity_poly.type
_entity_poly.pdbx_seq_one_letter_code
_entity_poly.pdbx_strand_id
1 'polypeptide(L)'
;MHTPAPLVSPETAFASYDLVSFGKVLVPAHPLRFGFQVDIVPSQSVCKQVVFALVSSELEIQNGVKRSHGFAVRVDIETGEIWDLLNDSGLVGWIEQPMDSFTDEEPLLLNWEIEHYGAALIPKLKIASEVFLYPALRHTPDMVMDTVAGNETGKGPLTTFIHPAVWKESL
;
A
#
# COMPACT_ATOMS: atom_id res chain seq x y z
N MET A 1 -18.79 -4.50 -4.83
CA MET A 1 -18.11 -3.39 -4.13
C MET A 1 -17.91 -3.82 -2.69
N HIS A 2 -16.66 -3.98 -2.25
CA HIS A 2 -16.36 -4.18 -0.83
C HIS A 2 -16.47 -2.84 -0.12
N THR A 3 -17.22 -2.78 0.98
CA THR A 3 -17.28 -1.59 1.83
C THR A 3 -15.96 -1.48 2.59
N PRO A 4 -15.24 -0.36 2.51
CA PRO A 4 -13.98 -0.20 3.23
C PRO A 4 -14.21 -0.32 4.74
N ALA A 5 -13.32 -1.01 5.45
CA ALA A 5 -13.44 -1.28 6.89
C ALA A 5 -12.29 -0.64 7.68
N PRO A 6 -12.57 0.09 8.78
CA PRO A 6 -11.52 0.62 9.65
C PRO A 6 -10.59 -0.49 10.13
N LEU A 7 -9.29 -0.22 10.13
CA LEU A 7 -8.26 -1.17 10.54
C LEU A 7 -7.49 -0.61 11.73
N VAL A 8 -7.44 -1.38 12.82
CA VAL A 8 -6.56 -1.12 13.96
C VAL A 8 -5.34 -2.01 13.79
N SER A 9 -4.18 -1.40 13.51
CA SER A 9 -2.93 -2.13 13.44
C SER A 9 -2.14 -1.99 14.75
N PRO A 10 -1.54 -3.07 15.27
CA PRO A 10 -0.65 -3.01 16.41
C PRO A 10 0.74 -2.42 16.07
N GLU A 11 1.04 -2.20 14.78
CA GLU A 11 2.35 -1.72 14.35
C GLU A 11 2.57 -0.25 14.68
N THR A 12 3.70 0.04 15.33
CA THR A 12 4.13 1.42 15.62
C THR A 12 4.21 2.26 14.33
N ALA A 13 4.59 1.64 13.20
CA ALA A 13 4.67 2.30 11.90
C ALA A 13 3.31 2.86 11.42
N PHE A 14 2.20 2.30 11.92
CA PHE A 14 0.85 2.70 11.57
C PHE A 14 0.12 3.50 12.65
N ALA A 15 0.75 3.71 13.81
CA ALA A 15 0.09 4.31 14.98
C ALA A 15 -0.40 5.76 14.76
N SER A 16 0.16 6.47 13.77
CA SER A 16 -0.19 7.86 13.44
C SER A 16 -1.20 7.97 12.29
N TYR A 17 -1.81 6.85 11.86
CA TYR A 17 -2.69 6.80 10.69
C TYR A 17 -4.04 6.15 10.99
N ASP A 18 -5.10 6.74 10.44
CA ASP A 18 -6.41 6.11 10.35
C ASP A 18 -6.42 5.21 9.11
N LEU A 19 -6.32 3.90 9.34
CA LEU A 19 -6.23 2.90 8.27
C LEU A 19 -7.60 2.34 7.90
N VAL A 20 -7.72 1.96 6.62
CA VAL A 20 -8.90 1.32 6.05
C VAL A 20 -8.47 0.15 5.18
N SER A 21 -9.12 -0.99 5.37
CA SER A 21 -9.01 -2.16 4.49
C SER A 21 -10.01 -2.08 3.34
N PHE A 22 -9.56 -2.38 2.13
CA PHE A 22 -10.37 -2.46 0.90
C PHE A 22 -10.65 -3.91 0.47
N GLY A 23 -10.22 -4.88 1.28
CA GLY A 23 -10.36 -6.30 1.01
C GLY A 23 -9.06 -7.06 1.21
N LYS A 24 -9.16 -8.39 1.11
CA LYS A 24 -8.05 -9.30 1.34
C LYS A 24 -7.81 -10.17 0.12
N VAL A 25 -6.55 -10.47 -0.14
CA VAL A 25 -6.11 -11.38 -1.20
C VAL A 25 -5.46 -12.59 -0.54
N LEU A 26 -6.05 -13.77 -0.76
CA LEU A 26 -5.37 -15.04 -0.49
C LEU A 26 -4.34 -15.26 -1.61
N VAL A 27 -3.07 -15.44 -1.25
CA VAL A 27 -1.97 -15.67 -2.19
C VAL A 27 -1.74 -17.18 -2.32
N PRO A 28 -2.23 -17.84 -3.39
CA PRO A 28 -2.09 -19.28 -3.53
C PRO A 28 -0.65 -19.67 -3.84
N ALA A 29 -0.32 -20.94 -3.63
CA ALA A 29 1.03 -21.48 -3.81
C ALA A 29 1.48 -21.60 -5.29
N HIS A 30 0.60 -21.32 -6.25
CA HIS A 30 0.94 -21.31 -7.67
C HIS A 30 1.24 -19.89 -8.15
N PRO A 31 1.99 -19.71 -9.26
CA PRO A 31 2.22 -18.40 -9.85
C PRO A 31 0.93 -17.65 -10.12
N LEU A 32 0.94 -16.35 -9.85
CA LEU A 32 -0.13 -15.41 -10.16
C LEU A 32 0.42 -13.98 -10.19
N ARG A 33 -0.37 -13.07 -10.73
CA ARG A 33 -0.26 -11.64 -10.46
C ARG A 33 -1.44 -11.18 -9.64
N PHE A 34 -1.20 -10.28 -8.71
CA PHE A 34 -2.28 -9.62 -7.98
C PHE A 34 -1.88 -8.19 -7.66
N GLY A 35 -2.87 -7.40 -7.30
CA GLY A 35 -2.60 -6.01 -6.99
C GLY A 35 -3.71 -5.31 -6.26
N PHE A 36 -3.35 -4.13 -5.80
CA PHE A 36 -4.24 -3.17 -5.17
C PHE A 36 -3.96 -1.83 -5.80
N GLN A 37 -5.02 -1.14 -6.18
CA GLN A 37 -4.97 0.17 -6.79
C GLN A 37 -5.96 1.10 -6.09
N VAL A 38 -5.58 2.36 -5.96
CA VAL A 38 -6.42 3.45 -5.48
C VAL A 38 -5.92 4.76 -6.07
N ASP A 39 -6.85 5.67 -6.31
CA ASP A 39 -6.58 7.00 -6.80
C ASP A 39 -6.71 8.01 -5.64
N ILE A 40 -5.94 9.10 -5.69
CA ILE A 40 -6.10 10.26 -4.79
C ILE A 40 -6.02 11.56 -5.59
N VAL A 41 -6.69 12.61 -5.10
CA VAL A 41 -6.53 13.98 -5.64
C VAL A 41 -5.82 14.81 -4.57
N PRO A 42 -4.49 15.04 -4.68
CA PRO A 42 -3.69 15.75 -3.69
C PRO A 42 -4.30 17.07 -3.21
N SER A 43 -4.80 17.88 -4.14
CA SER A 43 -5.40 19.20 -3.86
C SER A 43 -6.69 19.13 -3.04
N GLN A 44 -7.38 17.99 -3.05
CA GLN A 44 -8.60 17.74 -2.28
C GLN A 44 -8.30 17.02 -0.95
N SER A 45 -7.09 16.50 -0.78
CA SER A 45 -6.66 15.84 0.45
C SER A 45 -6.41 16.88 1.54
N VAL A 46 -7.12 16.74 2.67
CA VAL A 46 -6.85 17.51 3.89
C VAL A 46 -5.63 17.01 4.68
N CYS A 47 -5.00 15.94 4.18
CA CYS A 47 -3.86 15.25 4.80
C CYS A 47 -2.61 15.49 3.98
N LYS A 48 -1.49 15.61 4.67
CA LYS A 48 -0.17 15.75 4.08
C LYS A 48 0.46 14.40 3.77
N GLN A 49 0.00 13.35 4.44
CA GLN A 49 0.57 12.02 4.31
C GLN A 49 -0.53 10.98 4.11
N VAL A 50 -0.25 10.04 3.21
CA VAL A 50 -1.10 8.88 2.98
C VAL A 50 -0.28 7.60 3.07
N VAL A 51 -0.91 6.54 3.56
CA VAL A 51 -0.38 5.19 3.61
C VAL A 51 -1.02 4.39 2.49
N PHE A 52 -0.22 3.57 1.81
CA PHE A 52 -0.66 2.66 0.77
C PHE A 52 0.10 1.33 0.87
N ALA A 53 -0.64 0.25 1.11
CA ALA A 53 -0.04 -0.99 1.56
C ALA A 53 -0.78 -2.27 1.13
N LEU A 54 0.00 -3.34 1.05
CA LEU A 54 -0.39 -4.74 1.05
C LEU A 54 0.26 -5.40 2.26
N VAL A 55 -0.51 -5.64 3.32
CA VAL A 55 0.02 -6.09 4.62
C VAL A 55 -0.42 -7.52 4.89
N SER A 56 0.52 -8.41 5.23
CA SER A 56 0.17 -9.76 5.63
C SER A 56 -0.66 -9.76 6.91
N SER A 57 -1.73 -10.57 6.94
CA SER A 57 -2.51 -10.82 8.15
C SER A 57 -1.71 -11.62 9.19
N GLU A 58 -0.62 -12.27 8.77
CA GLU A 58 0.27 -13.03 9.65
C GLU A 58 1.37 -12.11 10.22
N LEU A 59 1.68 -12.29 11.50
CA LEU A 59 2.80 -11.60 12.13
C LEU A 59 4.05 -12.49 12.00
N GLU A 60 5.12 -11.93 11.45
CA GLU A 60 6.42 -12.58 11.43
C GLU A 60 7.12 -12.36 12.77
N ILE A 61 7.80 -13.39 13.29
CA ILE A 61 8.63 -13.24 14.49
C ILE A 61 10.06 -12.90 14.04
N GLN A 62 10.44 -11.64 14.17
CA GLN A 62 11.80 -11.18 13.96
C GLN A 62 12.42 -10.78 15.29
N ASN A 63 13.57 -11.37 15.64
CA ASN A 63 14.29 -11.10 16.90
C ASN A 63 13.41 -11.23 18.17
N GLY A 64 12.46 -12.17 18.16
CA GLY A 64 11.52 -12.38 19.28
C GLY A 64 10.37 -11.38 19.37
N VAL A 65 10.27 -10.45 18.42
CA VAL A 65 9.18 -9.48 18.31
C VAL A 65 8.29 -9.87 17.13
N LYS A 66 6.97 -9.93 17.37
CA LYS A 66 5.98 -10.10 16.30
C LYS A 66 5.84 -8.78 15.55
N ARG A 67 6.03 -8.79 14.24
CA ARG A 67 5.86 -7.64 13.36
C ARG A 67 5.02 -8.03 12.15
N SER A 68 4.17 -7.13 11.70
CA SER A 68 3.57 -7.20 10.37
C SER A 68 4.68 -7.18 9.33
N HIS A 69 4.48 -7.96 8.28
CA HIS A 69 5.33 -7.94 7.09
C HIS A 69 4.45 -7.68 5.88
N GLY A 70 4.99 -7.03 4.86
CA GLY A 70 4.21 -6.58 3.73
C GLY A 70 4.90 -5.49 2.93
N PHE A 71 4.21 -5.02 1.91
CA PHE A 71 4.61 -3.87 1.12
C PHE A 71 3.84 -2.67 1.65
N ALA A 72 4.50 -1.66 2.19
CA ALA A 72 3.82 -0.50 2.73
C ALA A 72 4.67 0.74 2.57
N VAL A 73 4.07 1.74 1.93
CA VAL A 73 4.69 3.05 1.78
C VAL A 73 3.84 4.14 2.41
N ARG A 74 4.53 5.16 2.91
CA ARG A 74 3.97 6.48 3.15
C ARG A 74 4.36 7.38 2.00
N VAL A 75 3.37 8.06 1.42
CA VAL A 75 3.60 9.13 0.45
C VAL A 75 3.36 10.45 1.16
N ASP A 76 4.36 11.32 1.14
CA ASP A 76 4.25 12.70 1.59
C ASP A 76 3.78 13.56 0.40
N ILE A 77 2.56 14.08 0.49
CA ILE A 77 1.86 14.80 -0.56
C ILE A 77 2.37 16.25 -0.69
N GLU A 78 3.11 16.77 0.30
CA GLU A 78 3.72 18.10 0.18
C GLU A 78 5.05 18.04 -0.58
N THR A 79 5.83 16.99 -0.35
CA THR A 79 7.20 16.86 -0.89
C THR A 79 7.31 15.88 -2.05
N GLY A 80 6.33 14.98 -2.22
CA GLY A 80 6.38 13.86 -3.15
C GLY A 80 7.21 12.68 -2.69
N GLU A 81 7.80 12.72 -1.49
CA GLU A 81 8.64 11.64 -0.99
C GLU A 81 7.84 10.36 -0.71
N ILE A 82 8.42 9.22 -1.07
CA ILE A 82 7.87 7.89 -0.86
C ILE A 82 8.79 7.15 0.12
N TRP A 83 8.26 6.83 1.29
CA TRP A 83 9.00 6.20 2.38
C TRP A 83 8.49 4.80 2.65
N ASP A 84 9.40 3.84 2.81
CA ASP A 84 9.06 2.52 3.31
C ASP A 84 8.64 2.57 4.78
N LEU A 85 7.60 1.82 5.14
CA LEU A 85 7.04 1.77 6.50
C LEU A 85 7.33 0.47 7.24
N LEU A 86 7.61 -0.64 6.54
CA LEU A 86 7.65 -1.96 7.17
C LEU A 86 9.00 -2.67 7.05
N ASN A 87 9.82 -2.32 6.06
CA ASN A 87 11.02 -3.09 5.69
C ASN A 87 12.33 -2.39 6.06
N ASP A 88 12.27 -1.30 6.83
CA ASP A 88 13.41 -0.47 7.27
C ASP A 88 14.32 -0.03 6.10
N SER A 89 13.73 0.19 4.93
CA SER A 89 14.47 0.54 3.70
C SER A 89 14.66 2.07 3.55
N GLY A 90 13.98 2.87 4.36
CA GLY A 90 14.06 4.33 4.32
C GLY A 90 13.34 4.94 3.11
N LEU A 91 13.96 5.94 2.47
CA LEU A 91 13.40 6.61 1.30
C LEU A 91 13.45 5.68 0.09
N VAL A 92 12.29 5.39 -0.48
CA VAL A 92 12.13 4.55 -1.69
C VAL A 92 12.32 5.38 -2.96
N GLY A 93 11.84 6.62 -2.95
CA GLY A 93 11.93 7.53 -4.08
C GLY A 93 11.13 8.80 -3.84
N TRP A 94 10.90 9.58 -4.89
CA TRP A 94 10.02 10.74 -4.88
C TRP A 94 9.26 10.82 -6.20
N ILE A 95 8.11 11.47 -6.18
CA ILE A 95 7.29 11.72 -7.35
C ILE A 95 7.84 12.97 -8.04
N GLU A 96 8.27 12.85 -9.31
CA GLU A 96 8.86 13.99 -10.03
C GLU A 96 7.81 15.02 -10.48
N GLN A 97 6.59 14.56 -10.74
CA GLN A 97 5.50 15.39 -11.21
C GLN A 97 4.96 16.29 -10.07
N PRO A 98 4.72 17.60 -10.33
CA PRO A 98 4.13 18.49 -9.33
C PRO A 98 2.77 18.02 -8.82
N MET A 99 2.57 18.08 -7.51
CA MET A 99 1.35 17.56 -6.85
C MET A 99 0.07 18.29 -7.24
N ASP A 100 0.18 19.56 -7.62
CA ASP A 100 -0.91 20.40 -8.11
C ASP A 100 -1.37 20.06 -9.54
N SER A 101 -0.59 19.25 -10.26
CA SER A 101 -0.98 18.79 -11.60
C SER A 101 -1.98 17.63 -11.58
N PHE A 102 -2.15 16.95 -10.45
CA PHE A 102 -3.11 15.85 -10.31
C PHE A 102 -4.49 16.42 -9.95
N THR A 103 -5.48 16.08 -10.77
CA THR A 103 -6.84 16.61 -10.68
C THR A 103 -7.86 15.48 -10.55
N ASP A 104 -9.12 15.83 -10.41
CA ASP A 104 -10.26 14.91 -10.43
C ASP A 104 -10.46 14.21 -11.80
N GLU A 105 -9.98 14.80 -12.89
CA GLU A 105 -9.96 14.16 -14.22
C GLU A 105 -8.74 13.25 -14.42
N GLU A 106 -7.59 13.64 -13.84
CA GLU A 106 -6.33 12.89 -13.89
C GLU A 106 -5.75 12.75 -12.46
N PRO A 107 -6.29 11.82 -11.67
CA PRO A 107 -5.88 11.68 -10.27
C PRO A 107 -4.50 11.02 -10.16
N LEU A 108 -3.88 11.20 -8.99
CA LEU A 108 -2.66 10.50 -8.64
C LEU A 108 -2.98 9.02 -8.36
N LEU A 109 -2.56 8.17 -9.28
CA LEU A 109 -2.71 6.73 -9.21
C LEU A 109 -1.66 6.11 -8.27
N LEU A 110 -2.10 5.33 -7.28
CA LEU A 110 -1.26 4.47 -6.45
C LEU A 110 -1.56 3.02 -6.77
N ASN A 111 -0.56 2.23 -7.16
CA ASN A 111 -0.77 0.84 -7.56
C ASN A 111 0.38 -0.08 -7.10
N TRP A 112 0.00 -1.13 -6.38
CA TRP A 112 0.85 -2.28 -6.12
C TRP A 112 0.50 -3.37 -7.12
N GLU A 113 1.50 -3.83 -7.87
CA GLU A 113 1.43 -5.03 -8.69
C GLU A 113 2.46 -6.04 -8.17
N ILE A 114 2.00 -7.22 -7.78
CA ILE A 114 2.84 -8.26 -7.19
C ILE A 114 2.85 -9.46 -8.12
N GLU A 115 4.04 -9.87 -8.54
CA GLU A 115 4.24 -11.12 -9.25
C GLU A 115 4.69 -12.21 -8.26
N HIS A 116 3.93 -13.30 -8.18
CA HIS A 116 4.30 -14.47 -7.40
C HIS A 116 5.08 -15.45 -8.26
N TYR A 117 6.36 -15.67 -7.92
CA TYR A 117 7.24 -16.59 -8.62
C TYR A 117 8.02 -17.48 -7.64
N GLY A 118 7.72 -18.77 -7.64
CA GLY A 118 8.34 -19.73 -6.72
C GLY A 118 7.96 -19.45 -5.27
N ALA A 119 8.93 -19.03 -4.46
CA ALA A 119 8.70 -18.60 -3.07
C ALA A 119 8.83 -17.09 -2.89
N ALA A 120 8.94 -16.32 -3.99
CA ALA A 120 9.14 -14.88 -3.96
C ALA A 120 7.89 -14.15 -4.42
N LEU A 121 7.53 -13.10 -3.67
CA LEU A 121 6.58 -12.07 -4.06
C LEU A 121 7.38 -10.85 -4.50
N ILE A 122 7.36 -10.58 -5.81
CA ILE A 122 8.14 -9.53 -6.45
C ILE A 122 7.23 -8.33 -6.64
N PRO A 123 7.43 -7.23 -5.89
CA PRO A 123 6.58 -6.06 -5.99
C PRO A 123 7.01 -5.14 -7.13
N LYS A 124 6.02 -4.47 -7.68
CA LYS A 124 6.16 -3.32 -8.55
C LYS A 124 5.28 -2.20 -7.99
N LEU A 125 5.90 -1.24 -7.31
CA LEU A 125 5.24 -0.03 -6.87
C LEU A 125 5.12 0.92 -8.07
N LYS A 126 3.90 1.26 -8.46
CA LYS A 126 3.64 2.31 -9.44
C LYS A 126 2.93 3.46 -8.74
N ILE A 127 3.50 4.65 -8.84
CA ILE A 127 2.87 5.88 -8.36
C ILE A 127 2.95 6.89 -9.50
N ALA A 128 1.80 7.50 -9.83
CA ALA A 128 1.62 8.25 -11.07
C ALA A 128 1.98 7.37 -12.30
N SER A 129 2.96 7.80 -13.09
CA SER A 129 3.48 7.07 -14.25
C SER A 129 4.84 6.40 -14.01
N GLU A 130 5.32 6.44 -12.76
CA GLU A 130 6.67 6.01 -12.39
C GLU A 130 6.66 4.64 -11.71
N VAL A 131 7.77 3.91 -11.84
CA VAL A 131 7.97 2.60 -11.21
C VAL A 131 9.10 2.70 -10.19
N PHE A 132 8.81 2.33 -8.96
CA PHE A 132 9.78 2.34 -7.87
C PHE A 132 10.21 0.92 -7.52
N LEU A 133 11.51 0.74 -7.30
CA LEU A 133 12.05 -0.52 -6.82
C LEU A 133 11.68 -0.70 -5.35
N TYR A 134 11.26 -1.90 -4.98
CA TYR A 134 10.87 -2.21 -3.61
C TYR A 134 11.32 -3.63 -3.25
N PRO A 135 11.70 -3.91 -1.99
CA PRO A 135 12.16 -5.23 -1.58
C PRO A 135 11.14 -6.34 -1.84
N ALA A 136 11.60 -7.46 -2.40
CA ALA A 136 10.78 -8.66 -2.53
C ALA A 136 10.52 -9.30 -1.16
N LEU A 137 9.36 -9.95 -1.02
CA LEU A 137 9.01 -10.72 0.17
C LEU A 137 9.03 -12.21 -0.12
N ARG A 138 9.20 -13.01 0.94
CA ARG A 138 9.05 -14.45 0.85
C ARG A 138 7.58 -14.83 1.04
N HIS A 139 7.04 -15.61 0.12
CA HIS A 139 5.72 -16.21 0.27
C HIS A 139 5.72 -17.28 1.37
N THR A 140 4.63 -17.32 2.14
CA THR A 140 4.33 -18.39 3.10
C THR A 140 3.04 -19.10 2.69
N PRO A 141 2.90 -20.41 2.96
CA PRO A 141 1.65 -21.12 2.72
C PRO A 141 0.47 -20.41 3.39
N ASP A 142 -0.64 -20.31 2.66
CA ASP A 142 -1.88 -19.67 3.12
C ASP A 142 -1.76 -18.17 3.45
N MET A 143 -0.70 -17.49 2.97
CA MET A 143 -0.52 -16.05 3.13
C MET A 143 -1.74 -15.28 2.63
N VAL A 144 -2.27 -14.43 3.52
CA VAL A 144 -3.36 -13.49 3.22
C VAL A 144 -2.85 -12.07 3.34
N MET A 145 -2.91 -11.32 2.25
CA MET A 145 -2.51 -9.91 2.18
C MET A 145 -3.74 -9.02 2.24
N ASP A 146 -3.78 -8.12 3.22
CA ASP A 146 -4.80 -7.09 3.36
C ASP A 146 -4.44 -5.87 2.49
N THR A 147 -5.41 -5.33 1.78
CA THR A 147 -5.25 -4.15 0.92
C THR A 147 -5.62 -2.91 1.73
N VAL A 148 -4.62 -2.12 2.09
CA VAL A 148 -4.75 -1.09 3.11
C VAL A 148 -4.37 0.27 2.54
N ALA A 149 -5.21 1.28 2.78
CA ALA A 149 -4.83 2.67 2.63
C ALA A 149 -5.30 3.47 3.84
N GLY A 150 -4.65 4.59 4.11
CA GLY A 150 -5.00 5.42 5.26
C GLY A 150 -4.38 6.79 5.22
N ASN A 151 -4.84 7.68 6.08
CA ASN A 151 -4.31 9.03 6.18
C ASN A 151 -4.02 9.39 7.63
N GLU A 152 -3.44 10.57 7.86
CA GLU A 152 -3.09 11.04 9.21
C GLU A 152 -4.31 10.99 10.14
N THR A 153 -4.09 10.52 11.38
CA THR A 153 -5.18 10.36 12.35
C THR A 153 -6.01 11.62 12.56
N GLY A 154 -7.34 11.46 12.61
CA GLY A 154 -8.30 12.53 12.87
C GLY A 154 -8.73 13.29 11.62
N LYS A 155 -8.29 12.88 10.42
CA LYS A 155 -8.65 13.52 9.15
C LYS A 155 -9.72 12.82 8.34
N GLY A 156 -10.07 11.58 8.71
CA GLY A 156 -11.12 10.80 8.04
C GLY A 156 -10.61 10.18 6.72
N PRO A 157 -10.32 8.87 6.69
CA PRO A 157 -9.65 8.24 5.54
C PRO A 157 -10.52 8.08 4.29
N LEU A 158 -11.85 8.03 4.45
CA LEU A 158 -12.75 7.54 3.39
C LEU A 158 -12.97 8.51 2.23
N THR A 159 -12.72 9.81 2.41
CA THR A 159 -12.91 10.80 1.33
C THR A 159 -11.66 10.99 0.49
N THR A 160 -10.49 10.54 0.96
CA THR A 160 -9.22 10.73 0.26
C THR A 160 -9.04 9.73 -0.88
N PHE A 161 -9.51 8.50 -0.69
CA PHE A 161 -9.24 7.37 -1.57
C PHE A 161 -10.43 7.09 -2.49
N ILE A 162 -10.19 7.24 -3.79
CA ILE A 162 -11.19 7.02 -4.84
C ILE A 162 -10.85 5.81 -5.71
N HIS A 163 -11.87 5.24 -6.33
CA HIS A 163 -11.80 4.09 -7.25
C HIS A 163 -10.94 2.90 -6.77
N PRO A 164 -11.12 2.39 -5.53
CA PRO A 164 -10.32 1.27 -5.06
C PRO A 164 -10.59 0.02 -5.90
N ALA A 165 -9.52 -0.65 -6.33
CA ALA A 165 -9.59 -1.88 -7.10
C ALA A 165 -8.60 -2.91 -6.53
N VAL A 166 -9.12 -4.10 -6.22
CA VAL A 166 -8.33 -5.27 -5.82
C VAL A 166 -8.52 -6.32 -6.89
N TRP A 167 -7.41 -6.86 -7.40
CA TRP A 167 -7.45 -7.78 -8.53
C TRP A 167 -6.42 -8.91 -8.39
N LYS A 168 -6.69 -10.00 -9.11
CA LYS A 168 -5.79 -11.16 -9.23
C LYS A 168 -5.98 -11.83 -10.60
N GLU A 169 -4.89 -12.33 -11.15
CA GLU A 169 -4.83 -12.99 -12.46
C GLU A 169 -3.90 -14.20 -12.35
N SER A 170 -4.36 -15.37 -12.79
CA SER A 170 -3.50 -16.55 -12.89
C SER A 170 -2.57 -16.43 -14.09
N LEU A 171 -1.29 -16.78 -13.90
CA LEU A 171 -0.27 -16.79 -14.95
C LEU A 171 -0.19 -18.13 -15.69
#